data_AF-A0A3D3NU16-F1
#
_entry.id   AF-A0A3D3NU16-F1
#
_cell.length_a   1.000
_cell.length_b   1.000
_cell.length_c   1.000
_cell.angle_alpha   90.00
_cell.angle_beta   90.00
_cell.angle_gamma   90.00
#
_symmetry.space_group_name_H-M   'P 1'
#
loop_
_entity.id
_entity.type
_entity.pdbx_description
1 polymer ?
#
loop_
_entity_poly.entity_id
_entity_poly.type
_entity_poly.pdbx_seq_one_letter_code
_entity_poly.pdbx_strand_id
1 'polypeptide(L)'
;DADEAVIMPKHASSPAPALTGVIQPVRIGFIPLADCAPLLVAGSRDLFRKHGVRVELSCEVGWATIREKLLYGQVDAAHAIAGLALAMRMGISSPPSPVVAPFVFNLHGDAITLSRDLWNRGVRDA
;
A
#
# COMPACT_ATOMS: atom_id res chain seq x y z
N ASP A 1 41.48 16.92 20.17
CA ASP A 1 41.71 15.63 19.53
C ASP A 1 40.49 14.77 19.78
N ALA A 2 39.94 14.16 18.73
CA ALA A 2 38.68 13.39 18.65
C ALA A 2 37.35 14.18 18.71
N ASP A 3 36.90 14.69 17.56
CA ASP A 3 35.47 14.78 17.19
C ASP A 3 35.35 14.48 15.69
N GLU A 4 35.52 13.20 15.34
CA GLU A 4 35.36 12.72 13.97
C GLU A 4 33.92 12.22 13.83
N ALA A 5 33.02 13.15 13.50
CA ALA A 5 31.70 12.82 13.01
C ALA A 5 31.87 11.91 11.78
N VAL A 6 31.45 10.65 11.89
CA VAL A 6 31.41 9.69 10.80
C VAL A 6 30.45 10.21 9.74
N ILE A 7 30.98 10.96 8.78
CA ILE A 7 30.28 11.38 7.57
C ILE A 7 30.08 10.12 6.73
N MET A 8 28.90 9.51 6.83
CA MET A 8 28.51 8.47 5.89
C MET A 8 28.58 9.04 4.47
N PRO A 9 29.26 8.39 3.52
CA PRO A 9 29.36 8.90 2.17
C PRO A 9 27.94 9.01 1.59
N LYS A 10 27.56 10.22 1.18
CA LYS A 10 26.37 10.45 0.37
C LYS A 10 26.53 9.60 -0.90
N HIS A 11 25.86 8.46 -0.96
CA HIS A 11 25.78 7.68 -2.18
C HIS A 11 25.20 8.62 -3.25
N ALA A 12 26.03 8.99 -4.23
CA ALA A 12 25.59 9.79 -5.35
C ALA A 12 24.49 8.99 -6.06
N SER A 13 23.25 9.47 -5.99
CA SER A 13 22.14 8.82 -6.68
C SER A 13 22.43 8.88 -8.17
N SER A 14 22.68 7.71 -8.78
CA SER A 14 22.72 7.59 -10.23
C SER A 14 21.48 8.24 -10.84
N PRO A 15 21.59 9.00 -11.95
CA PRO A 15 20.45 9.68 -12.53
C PRO A 15 19.35 8.65 -12.83
N ALA A 16 18.15 8.93 -12.32
CA ALA A 16 16.98 8.11 -12.58
C ALA A 16 16.83 7.90 -14.10
N PRO A 17 16.58 6.67 -14.57
CA PRO A 17 16.36 6.44 -15.99
C PRO A 17 15.24 7.35 -16.48
N ALA A 18 15.45 8.01 -17.61
CA ALA A 18 14.40 8.79 -18.24
C ALA A 18 13.27 7.84 -18.66
N LEU A 19 12.05 8.21 -18.31
CA LEU A 19 10.83 7.60 -18.82
C LEU A 19 10.76 7.83 -20.34
N THR A 20 10.96 6.78 -21.16
CA THR A 20 10.92 6.89 -22.63
C THR A 20 9.62 6.33 -23.20
N GLY A 21 8.94 7.08 -24.09
CA GLY A 21 7.72 6.66 -24.79
C GLY A 21 6.40 7.11 -24.16
N VAL A 22 5.27 6.54 -24.60
CA VAL A 22 3.95 6.75 -23.98
C VAL A 22 3.90 5.95 -22.67
N ILE A 23 4.08 6.63 -21.55
CA ILE A 23 4.07 5.97 -20.24
C ILE A 23 2.66 6.05 -19.67
N GLN A 24 1.90 4.97 -19.85
CA GLN A 24 0.64 4.80 -19.15
C GLN A 24 0.92 4.67 -17.64
N PRO A 25 0.29 5.49 -16.79
CA PRO A 25 0.48 5.40 -15.35
C PRO A 25 -0.07 4.08 -14.81
N VAL A 26 0.65 3.50 -13.85
CA VAL A 26 0.12 2.41 -13.02
C VAL A 26 -0.75 3.04 -11.93
N ARG A 27 -2.05 2.77 -11.97
CA ARG A 27 -3.01 3.28 -10.98
C ARG A 27 -3.03 2.35 -9.78
N ILE A 28 -2.75 2.88 -8.60
CA ILE A 28 -2.67 2.10 -7.36
C ILE A 28 -3.72 2.61 -6.37
N GLY A 29 -4.70 1.76 -6.06
CA GLY A 29 -5.70 2.02 -5.03
C GLY A 29 -5.14 1.84 -3.61
N PHE A 30 -5.54 2.67 -2.66
CA PHE A 30 -5.21 2.50 -1.25
C PHE A 30 -6.30 3.05 -0.33
N ILE A 31 -6.37 2.55 0.90
CA ILE A 31 -7.16 3.14 1.98
C ILE A 31 -6.20 3.87 2.93
N PRO A 32 -6.56 5.05 3.47
CA PRO A 32 -5.71 5.84 4.37
C PRO A 32 -5.64 5.24 5.78
N LEU A 33 -5.01 4.07 5.88
CA LEU A 33 -4.60 3.40 7.11
C LEU A 33 -3.08 3.52 7.26
N ALA A 34 -2.54 3.21 8.45
CA ALA A 34 -1.12 3.40 8.73
C ALA A 34 -0.19 2.53 7.85
N ASP A 35 -0.67 1.35 7.47
CA ASP A 35 0.00 0.37 6.61
C ASP A 35 0.21 0.83 5.15
N CYS A 36 -0.55 1.82 4.66
CA CYS A 36 -0.33 2.40 3.33
C CYS A 36 0.91 3.31 3.25
N ALA A 37 1.54 3.62 4.39
CA ALA A 37 2.65 4.56 4.48
C ALA A 37 3.80 4.31 3.46
N PRO A 38 4.25 3.07 3.20
CA PRO A 38 5.30 2.83 2.21
C PRO A 38 4.93 3.35 0.81
N LEU A 39 3.65 3.24 0.43
CA LEU A 39 3.15 3.69 -0.86
C LEU A 39 3.19 5.23 -0.97
N LEU A 40 2.73 5.91 0.08
CA LEU A 40 2.71 7.38 0.14
C LEU A 40 4.13 7.96 0.21
N VAL A 41 5.01 7.33 0.99
CA VAL A 41 6.43 7.72 1.08
C VAL A 41 7.12 7.52 -0.26
N ALA A 42 6.86 6.41 -0.97
CA ALA A 42 7.42 6.17 -2.30
C ALA A 42 7.01 7.26 -3.31
N GLY A 43 5.76 7.72 -3.25
CA GLY A 43 5.28 8.84 -4.06
C GLY A 43 5.98 10.16 -3.71
N SER A 44 5.99 10.55 -2.43
CA SER A 44 6.59 11.81 -1.98
C SER A 44 8.12 11.88 -2.14
N ARG A 45 8.81 10.73 -2.21
CA ARG A 45 10.28 10.63 -2.36
C ARG A 45 10.72 10.34 -3.79
N ASP A 46 9.82 10.44 -4.76
CA ASP A 46 10.07 10.16 -6.19
C ASP A 46 10.62 8.74 -6.44
N LEU A 47 10.35 7.77 -5.55
CA LEU A 47 10.92 6.42 -5.69
C LEU A 47 10.38 5.71 -6.94
N PHE A 48 9.08 5.84 -7.24
CA PHE A 48 8.51 5.26 -8.46
C PHE A 48 9.21 5.78 -9.72
N ARG A 49 9.39 7.10 -9.81
CA ARG A 49 10.08 7.76 -10.92
C ARG A 49 11.55 7.33 -11.00
N LYS A 50 12.25 7.21 -9.87
CA LYS A 50 13.62 6.67 -9.80
C LYS A 50 13.74 5.25 -10.35
N HIS A 51 12.68 4.46 -10.25
CA HIS A 51 12.60 3.11 -10.79
C HIS A 51 11.93 3.03 -12.17
N GLY A 52 11.70 4.16 -12.85
CA GLY A 52 11.16 4.16 -14.21
C GLY A 52 9.66 3.85 -14.29
N VAL A 53 8.89 4.05 -13.22
CA VAL A 53 7.45 3.81 -13.18
C VAL A 53 6.71 5.12 -12.89
N ARG A 54 5.73 5.46 -13.73
CA ARG A 54 4.74 6.51 -13.42
C ARG A 54 3.60 5.88 -12.63
N VAL A 55 3.30 6.42 -11.45
CA VAL A 55 2.24 5.92 -10.57
C VAL A 55 1.20 7.02 -10.34
N GLU A 56 -0.07 6.63 -10.35
CA GLU A 56 -1.20 7.47 -9.93
C GLU A 56 -1.86 6.81 -8.73
N LEU A 57 -1.86 7.50 -7.58
CA LEU A 57 -2.45 6.99 -6.35
C LEU A 57 -3.92 7.36 -6.27
N SER A 58 -4.76 6.37 -6.01
CA SER A 58 -6.21 6.53 -5.86
C SER A 58 -6.62 6.22 -4.43
N CYS A 59 -7.02 7.24 -3.67
CA CYS A 59 -7.51 7.09 -2.30
C CYS A 59 -8.94 6.54 -2.33
N GLU A 60 -9.18 5.44 -1.63
CA GLU A 60 -10.46 4.74 -1.59
C GLU A 60 -11.09 4.78 -0.21
N VAL A 61 -12.43 4.73 -0.18
CA VAL A 61 -13.23 4.81 1.05
C VAL A 61 -13.37 3.47 1.78
N GLY A 62 -13.08 2.35 1.12
CA GLY A 62 -13.34 1.03 1.66
C GLY A 62 -12.87 -0.11 0.77
N TRP A 63 -12.82 -1.32 1.34
CA TRP A 63 -12.34 -2.52 0.66
C TRP A 63 -13.26 -2.98 -0.47
N ALA A 64 -14.57 -2.72 -0.36
CA ALA A 64 -15.52 -2.97 -1.44
C ALA A 64 -15.18 -2.15 -2.70
N THR A 65 -14.85 -0.87 -2.52
CA THR A 65 -14.43 0.01 -3.61
C THR A 65 -13.12 -0.44 -4.24
N ILE A 66 -12.13 -0.84 -3.42
CA ILE A 66 -10.87 -1.43 -3.92
C ILE A 66 -11.16 -2.66 -4.80
N ARG A 67 -12.00 -3.58 -4.33
CA ARG A 67 -12.39 -4.79 -5.07
C ARG A 67 -13.02 -4.46 -6.41
N GLU A 68 -14.00 -3.55 -6.42
CA GLU A 68 -14.72 -3.14 -7.62
C GLU A 68 -13.79 -2.46 -8.62
N LYS A 69 -12.93 -1.55 -8.15
CA LYS A 69 -11.96 -0.88 -9.02
C LYS A 69 -10.94 -1.83 -9.62
N LEU A 70 -10.47 -2.83 -8.88
CA LEU A 70 -9.62 -3.89 -9.42
C LEU A 70 -10.37 -4.74 -10.44
N LEU A 71 -11.61 -5.13 -10.13
CA LEU A 71 -12.44 -5.96 -11.00
C LEU A 71 -12.72 -5.29 -12.35
N TYR A 72 -13.03 -4.00 -12.34
CA TYR A 72 -13.35 -3.22 -13.54
C TYR A 72 -12.14 -2.54 -14.19
N GLY A 73 -10.92 -2.80 -13.70
CA GLY A 73 -9.69 -2.21 -14.23
C GLY A 73 -9.63 -0.68 -14.10
N GLN A 74 -10.29 -0.12 -13.08
CA GLN A 74 -10.17 1.30 -12.72
C GLN A 74 -8.88 1.57 -11.93
N VAL A 75 -8.35 0.55 -11.24
CA VAL A 75 -6.99 0.52 -10.71
C VAL A 75 -6.29 -0.75 -11.17
N ASP A 76 -4.97 -0.68 -11.33
CA ASP A 76 -4.13 -1.78 -11.83
C ASP A 76 -3.55 -2.61 -10.67
N ALA A 77 -3.36 -1.97 -9.51
CA ALA A 77 -2.91 -2.61 -8.28
C ALA A 77 -3.55 -1.94 -7.05
N ALA A 78 -3.41 -2.55 -5.88
CA ALA A 78 -3.87 -1.95 -4.64
C ALA A 78 -3.04 -2.37 -3.42
N HIS A 79 -2.88 -1.45 -2.47
CA HIS A 79 -2.67 -1.84 -1.07
C HIS A 79 -4.00 -2.44 -0.55
N ALA A 80 -3.96 -3.70 -0.13
CA ALA A 80 -5.17 -4.45 0.20
C ALA A 80 -4.93 -5.54 1.26
N ILE A 81 -6.01 -5.93 1.93
CA ILE A 81 -6.02 -7.09 2.84
C ILE A 81 -5.74 -8.37 2.03
N ALA A 82 -4.83 -9.22 2.51
CA ALA A 82 -4.42 -10.44 1.83
C ALA A 82 -5.59 -11.36 1.40
N GLY A 83 -6.63 -11.48 2.25
CA GLY A 83 -7.83 -12.25 1.95
C GLY A 83 -8.63 -11.76 0.75
N LEU A 84 -8.50 -10.47 0.38
CA LEU A 84 -9.22 -9.90 -0.77
C LEU A 84 -8.74 -10.50 -2.09
N ALA A 85 -7.42 -10.61 -2.29
CA ALA A 85 -6.85 -11.18 -3.51
C ALA A 85 -7.26 -12.65 -3.69
N LEU A 86 -7.28 -13.42 -2.59
CA LEU A 86 -7.74 -14.80 -2.57
C LEU A 86 -9.23 -14.92 -2.92
N ALA A 87 -10.08 -14.13 -2.27
CA ALA A 87 -11.52 -14.09 -2.51
C ALA A 87 -11.83 -13.75 -3.98
N MET A 88 -11.16 -12.72 -4.53
CA MET A 88 -11.34 -12.31 -5.92
C MET A 88 -10.90 -13.40 -6.91
N ARG A 89 -9.77 -14.07 -6.66
CA ARG A 89 -9.31 -15.19 -7.49
C ARG A 89 -10.30 -16.36 -7.50
N MET A 90 -10.90 -16.65 -6.34
CA MET A 90 -11.86 -17.74 -6.16
C MET A 90 -13.29 -17.38 -6.56
N GLY A 91 -13.57 -16.11 -6.89
CA GLY A 91 -14.92 -15.66 -7.21
C GLY A 91 -15.86 -15.58 -6.00
N ILE A 92 -15.31 -15.39 -4.79
CA ILE A 92 -16.11 -15.23 -3.58
C ILE A 92 -16.59 -13.78 -3.50
N SER A 93 -17.91 -13.58 -3.53
CA SER A 93 -18.55 -12.25 -3.46
C SER A 93 -18.20 -11.29 -4.62
N SER A 94 -17.60 -11.79 -5.70
CA SER A 94 -17.40 -11.10 -6.99
C SER A 94 -17.17 -12.13 -8.10
N PRO A 95 -17.33 -11.79 -9.39
CA PRO A 95 -16.81 -12.63 -10.46
C PRO A 95 -15.31 -12.94 -10.27
N PRO A 96 -14.83 -14.14 -10.65
CA PRO A 96 -13.42 -14.47 -10.61
C PRO A 96 -12.57 -13.46 -11.39
N SER A 97 -11.50 -12.97 -10.78
CA SER A 97 -10.58 -12.00 -11.40
C SER A 97 -9.12 -12.42 -11.22
N PRO A 98 -8.26 -12.25 -12.24
CA PRO A 98 -6.85 -12.64 -12.17
C PRO A 98 -6.02 -11.65 -11.33
N VAL A 99 -6.13 -11.73 -10.01
CA VAL A 99 -5.39 -10.88 -9.05
C VAL A 99 -4.34 -11.68 -8.29
N VAL A 100 -3.16 -11.12 -8.02
CA VAL A 100 -2.12 -11.77 -7.20
C VAL A 100 -1.70 -10.88 -6.03
N ALA A 101 -1.27 -11.48 -4.93
CA ALA A 101 -0.65 -10.80 -3.79
C ALA A 101 0.84 -11.17 -3.74
N PRO A 102 1.72 -10.40 -4.40
CA PRO A 102 3.11 -10.80 -4.62
C PRO A 102 4.01 -10.61 -3.40
N PHE A 103 3.63 -9.74 -2.47
CA PHE A 103 4.38 -9.47 -1.24
C PHE A 103 3.46 -8.94 -0.15
N VAL A 104 3.98 -8.86 1.07
CA VAL A 104 3.29 -8.34 2.25
C VAL A 104 3.75 -6.90 2.51
N PHE A 105 2.81 -5.97 2.70
CA PHE A 105 3.09 -4.53 2.87
C PHE A 105 3.57 -4.18 4.28
N ASN A 106 2.97 -4.78 5.29
CA ASN A 106 3.26 -4.58 6.71
C ASN A 106 2.99 -5.85 7.50
N LEU A 107 3.56 -5.92 8.70
CA LEU A 107 3.21 -6.89 9.73
C LEU A 107 2.75 -6.12 10.96
N HIS A 108 1.68 -6.59 11.61
CA HIS A 108 1.05 -5.95 12.77
C HIS A 108 0.40 -4.58 12.46
N GLY A 109 0.10 -3.77 13.49
CA GLY A 109 -0.48 -2.44 13.34
C GLY A 109 -2.00 -2.39 13.49
N ASP A 110 -2.66 -3.55 13.50
CA ASP A 110 -4.06 -3.67 13.85
C ASP A 110 -4.27 -3.78 15.36
N ALA A 111 -5.45 -3.40 15.82
CA ALA A 111 -5.85 -3.52 17.21
C ALA A 111 -7.32 -3.92 17.32
N ILE A 112 -7.64 -4.66 18.39
CA ILE A 112 -9.01 -4.89 18.82
C ILE A 112 -9.28 -3.92 19.97
N THR A 113 -10.32 -3.10 19.84
CA THR A 113 -10.72 -2.13 20.87
C THR A 113 -12.07 -2.47 21.46
N LEU A 114 -12.23 -2.30 22.77
CA LEU A 114 -13.49 -2.50 23.48
C LEU A 114 -14.25 -1.20 23.68
N SER A 115 -15.57 -1.27 23.66
CA SER A 115 -16.42 -0.12 24.01
C SER A 115 -16.33 0.19 25.50
N ARG A 116 -16.61 1.45 25.86
CA ARG A 116 -16.67 1.86 27.27
C ARG A 116 -17.75 1.13 28.08
N ASP A 117 -18.84 0.72 27.43
CA ASP A 117 -19.88 -0.09 28.08
C ASP A 117 -19.34 -1.45 28.52
N LEU A 118 -18.65 -2.17 27.61
CA LEU A 118 -18.03 -3.45 27.92
C LEU A 118 -16.99 -3.30 29.04
N TRP A 119 -16.19 -2.22 28.99
CA TRP A 119 -15.26 -1.88 30.05
C TRP A 119 -15.96 -1.69 31.41
N ASN A 120 -17.05 -0.92 31.45
CA ASN A 120 -17.81 -0.67 32.68
C ASN A 120 -18.47 -1.95 33.24
N ARG A 121 -18.78 -2.91 32.37
CA ARG A 121 -19.29 -4.24 32.74
C ARG A 121 -18.20 -5.21 33.23
N GLY A 122 -16.97 -4.74 33.38
CA GLY A 122 -15.85 -5.54 33.89
C GLY A 122 -15.12 -6.35 32.83
N VAL A 123 -15.42 -6.19 31.54
CA VAL A 123 -14.65 -6.84 30.46
C VAL A 123 -13.26 -6.19 30.42
N ARG A 124 -12.22 -7.02 30.49
CA ARG A 124 -10.81 -6.62 30.39
C ARG A 124 -10.14 -7.45 29.30
N ASP A 125 -9.05 -6.92 28.76
CA ASP A 125 -8.08 -7.74 28.04
C ASP A 125 -7.41 -8.73 29.02
N ALA A 126 -6.82 -9.79 28.48
CA ALA A 126 -6.16 -10.84 29.24
C ALA A 126 -4.77 -10.40 29.72
#